data_AF-A0A966XMQ0-F1
#
_entry.id   AF-A0A966XMQ0-F1
#
_cell.length_a   1.000
_cell.length_b   1.000
_cell.length_c   1.000
_cell.angle_alpha   90.00
_cell.angle_beta   90.00
_cell.angle_gamma   90.00
#
_symmetry.space_group_name_H-M   'P 1'
#
loop_
_entity.id
_entity.type
_entity.pdbx_description
1 polymer ?
#
loop_
_entity_poly.entity_id
_entity_poly.type
_entity_poly.pdbx_seq_one_letter_code
_entity_poly.pdbx_strand_id
1 'polypeptide(L)'
;MAALGSVGTAQAVPLPVAVALELSLVIDVSGSISSSEYTLQKNGYRDAFDSSTVRSNILSFAPSGGIAVNVIQFSDNAQQSIGWTQLNSTASIDTFVSQLGSMSRLFNDNTDVEDGMKVSLASFLSNNFEGTRKVMDVSGDGEQNSDPACAVSAPLQPGLRGGAGAA
;
A
#
# COMPACT_ATOMS: atom_id res chain seq x y z
N MET A 1 33.44 -43.76 26.36
CA MET A 1 33.06 -42.69 25.42
C MET A 1 31.54 -42.57 25.44
N ALA A 2 30.99 -41.57 26.10
CA ALA A 2 29.55 -41.33 26.15
C ALA A 2 29.24 -40.13 25.25
N ALA A 3 28.50 -40.35 24.16
CA ALA A 3 28.02 -39.29 23.28
C ALA A 3 26.71 -38.75 23.87
N LEU A 4 26.76 -37.51 24.38
CA LEU A 4 25.57 -36.74 24.74
C LEU A 4 24.98 -36.17 23.46
N GLY A 5 23.82 -36.70 23.03
CA GLY A 5 23.06 -36.14 21.93
C GLY A 5 22.39 -34.83 22.34
N SER A 6 22.70 -33.76 21.62
CA SER A 6 22.03 -32.46 21.73
C SER A 6 20.61 -32.56 21.18
N VAL A 7 19.61 -32.32 22.03
CA VAL A 7 18.22 -32.14 21.61
C VAL A 7 18.10 -30.74 21.01
N GLY A 8 17.91 -30.65 19.69
CA GLY A 8 17.61 -29.39 19.01
C GLY A 8 16.23 -28.89 19.41
N THR A 9 16.16 -27.67 19.94
CA THR A 9 14.89 -26.98 20.18
C THR A 9 14.28 -26.59 18.84
N ALA A 10 13.14 -27.19 18.50
CA ALA A 10 12.33 -26.73 17.37
C ALA A 10 11.82 -25.32 17.71
N GLN A 11 12.23 -24.31 16.93
CA GLN A 11 11.67 -22.98 17.04
C GLN A 11 10.26 -22.99 16.45
N ALA A 12 9.26 -22.63 17.25
CA ALA A 12 7.90 -22.45 16.76
C ALA A 12 7.88 -21.25 15.81
N VAL A 13 7.49 -21.47 14.56
CA VAL A 13 7.19 -20.37 13.64
C VAL A 13 5.92 -19.69 14.15
N PRO A 14 5.94 -18.39 14.51
CA PRO A 14 4.75 -17.69 14.95
C PRO A 14 3.68 -17.77 13.87
N LEU A 15 2.43 -18.05 14.26
CA LEU A 15 1.31 -17.96 13.33
C LEU A 15 1.07 -16.47 12.97
N PRO A 16 0.70 -16.16 11.71
CA PRO A 16 0.33 -14.81 11.32
C PRO A 16 -0.81 -14.24 12.18
N VAL A 17 -0.80 -12.92 12.38
CA VAL A 17 -1.85 -12.20 13.09
C VAL A 17 -3.05 -12.03 12.16
N ALA A 18 -4.19 -12.64 12.51
CA ALA A 18 -5.41 -12.50 11.75
C ALA A 18 -5.95 -11.06 11.80
N VAL A 19 -6.32 -10.51 10.65
CA VAL A 19 -6.95 -9.18 10.52
C VAL A 19 -8.14 -9.24 9.55
N ALA A 20 -9.06 -8.29 9.66
CA ALA A 20 -10.19 -8.22 8.73
C ALA A 20 -9.72 -7.79 7.32
N LEU A 21 -8.76 -6.87 7.25
CA LEU A 21 -8.27 -6.27 6.03
C LEU A 21 -6.76 -6.05 6.12
N GLU A 22 -6.03 -6.42 5.07
CA GLU A 22 -4.71 -5.89 4.77
C GLU A 22 -4.85 -4.86 3.64
N LEU A 23 -4.45 -3.63 3.91
CA LEU A 23 -4.54 -2.50 2.99
C LEU A 23 -3.14 -1.98 2.66
N SER A 24 -2.77 -1.99 1.39
CA SER A 24 -1.53 -1.39 0.92
C SER A 24 -1.81 -0.12 0.14
N LEU A 25 -1.35 1.01 0.67
CA LEU A 25 -1.43 2.30 -0.01
C LEU A 25 -0.18 2.46 -0.88
N VAL A 26 -0.36 2.38 -2.20
CA VAL A 26 0.71 2.45 -3.20
C VAL A 26 0.61 3.82 -3.87
N ILE A 27 1.51 4.72 -3.48
CA ILE A 27 1.41 6.15 -3.72
C ILE A 27 2.48 6.59 -4.71
N ASP A 28 2.05 7.18 -5.82
CA ASP A 28 2.93 7.83 -6.78
C ASP A 28 3.59 9.05 -6.13
N VAL A 29 4.91 9.12 -6.26
CA VAL A 29 5.74 10.25 -5.86
C VAL A 29 6.71 10.65 -6.98
N SER A 30 6.39 10.33 -8.23
CA SER A 30 7.17 10.68 -9.42
C SER A 30 7.27 12.20 -9.63
N GLY A 31 8.23 12.61 -10.43
CA GLY A 31 8.66 13.99 -10.65
C GLY A 31 7.60 14.91 -11.26
N SER A 32 6.52 14.36 -11.83
CA SER A 32 5.32 15.12 -12.21
C SER A 32 4.64 15.78 -11.01
N ILE A 33 4.72 15.14 -9.84
CA ILE A 33 4.10 15.62 -8.61
C ILE A 33 4.95 16.72 -7.98
N SER A 34 4.40 17.92 -7.86
CA SER A 34 5.06 19.04 -7.17
C SER A 34 5.15 18.79 -5.66
N SER A 35 6.02 19.52 -4.96
CA SER A 35 6.12 19.45 -3.50
C SER A 35 4.81 19.83 -2.79
N SER A 36 4.04 20.76 -3.36
CA SER A 36 2.71 21.14 -2.85
C SER A 36 1.68 20.02 -3.04
N GLU A 37 1.67 19.35 -4.18
CA GLU A 37 0.77 18.23 -4.45
C GLU A 37 1.11 17.02 -3.58
N TYR A 38 2.38 16.68 -3.44
CA TYR A 38 2.82 15.64 -2.50
C TYR A 38 2.36 15.96 -1.06
N THR A 39 2.51 17.22 -0.65
CA THR A 39 2.06 17.66 0.68
C THR A 39 0.54 17.54 0.84
N LEU A 40 -0.22 17.93 -0.18
CA LEU A 40 -1.67 17.79 -0.21
C LEU A 40 -2.09 16.32 -0.11
N GLN A 41 -1.50 15.45 -0.93
CA GLN A 41 -1.76 14.01 -0.95
C GLN A 41 -1.45 13.36 0.40
N LYS A 42 -0.26 13.61 0.95
CA LYS A 42 0.14 13.12 2.28
C LYS A 42 -0.85 13.56 3.37
N ASN A 43 -1.22 14.84 3.36
CA ASN A 43 -2.19 15.38 4.32
C ASN A 43 -3.58 14.76 4.12
N GLY A 44 -3.99 14.51 2.87
CA GLY A 44 -5.25 13.84 2.56
C GLY A 44 -5.33 12.45 3.19
N TYR A 45 -4.27 11.64 3.08
CA TYR A 45 -4.21 10.35 3.77
C TYR A 45 -4.23 10.50 5.29
N ARG A 46 -3.41 11.40 5.85
CA ARG A 46 -3.40 11.67 7.30
C ARG A 46 -4.80 12.03 7.80
N ASP A 47 -5.45 12.98 7.14
CA ASP A 47 -6.75 13.52 7.55
C ASP A 47 -7.87 12.49 7.35
N ALA A 48 -7.76 11.63 6.34
CA ALA A 48 -8.67 10.50 6.17
C ALA A 48 -8.57 9.52 7.34
N PHE A 49 -7.37 9.12 7.76
CA PHE A 49 -7.19 8.23 8.92
C PHE A 49 -7.52 8.89 10.26
N ASP A 50 -7.45 10.22 10.36
CA ASP A 50 -7.83 10.97 11.57
C ASP A 50 -9.34 11.29 11.65
N SER A 51 -10.07 11.15 10.54
CA SER A 51 -11.51 11.36 10.50
C SER A 51 -12.27 10.43 11.44
N SER A 52 -13.18 10.98 12.25
CA SER A 52 -13.99 10.21 13.21
C SER A 52 -14.76 9.05 12.56
N THR A 53 -15.26 9.24 11.34
CA THR A 53 -15.95 8.18 10.58
C THR A 53 -15.02 7.04 10.22
N VAL A 54 -13.83 7.33 9.70
CA VAL A 54 -12.85 6.30 9.31
C VAL A 54 -12.33 5.58 10.54
N ARG A 55 -12.02 6.31 11.62
CA ARG A 55 -11.61 5.73 12.91
C ARG A 55 -12.67 4.78 13.46
N SER A 56 -13.93 5.19 13.46
CA SER A 56 -15.04 4.34 13.90
C SER A 56 -15.15 3.06 13.05
N ASN A 57 -14.99 3.17 11.72
CA ASN A 57 -15.03 2.03 10.82
C ASN A 57 -13.85 1.07 11.06
N ILE A 58 -12.64 1.59 11.23
CA ILE A 58 -11.46 0.77 11.57
C ILE A 58 -11.67 0.03 12.90
N LEU A 59 -12.12 0.75 13.94
CA LEU A 59 -12.35 0.17 15.27
C LEU A 59 -13.47 -0.87 15.27
N SER A 60 -14.43 -0.79 14.35
CA SER A 60 -15.46 -1.82 14.18
C SER A 60 -14.88 -3.19 13.82
N PHE A 61 -13.68 -3.24 13.23
CA PHE A 61 -12.96 -4.48 12.92
C PHE A 61 -12.08 -5.00 14.08
N ALA A 62 -11.93 -4.27 15.19
CA ALA A 62 -11.07 -4.68 16.30
C ALA A 62 -11.38 -6.10 16.85
N PRO A 63 -12.64 -6.57 16.94
CA PRO A 63 -12.95 -7.96 17.32
C PRO A 63 -12.42 -9.01 16.34
N SER A 64 -12.16 -8.63 15.09
CA SER A 64 -11.55 -9.44 14.03
C SER A 64 -10.07 -9.15 13.84
N GLY A 65 -9.40 -8.59 14.86
CA GLY A 65 -7.98 -8.22 14.81
C GLY A 65 -7.69 -6.85 14.21
N GLY A 66 -8.71 -6.09 13.82
CA GLY A 66 -8.55 -4.77 13.18
C GLY A 66 -8.17 -4.88 11.72
N ILE A 67 -7.42 -3.89 11.23
CA ILE A 67 -6.84 -3.89 9.89
C ILE A 67 -5.31 -3.77 9.97
N ALA A 68 -4.59 -4.29 8.99
CA ALA A 68 -3.16 -4.01 8.81
C ALA A 68 -3.01 -3.05 7.64
N VAL A 69 -2.19 -2.01 7.79
CA VAL A 69 -1.96 -1.01 6.74
C VAL A 69 -0.47 -0.82 6.53
N ASN A 70 -0.03 -0.73 5.27
CA ASN A 70 1.28 -0.20 4.92
C ASN A 70 1.20 0.93 3.90
N VAL A 71 2.32 1.63 3.73
CA VAL A 71 2.47 2.65 2.70
C VAL A 71 3.73 2.35 1.89
N ILE A 72 3.56 2.35 0.57
CA ILE A 72 4.61 2.21 -0.42
C ILE A 72 4.59 3.48 -1.25
N GLN A 73 5.76 4.05 -1.48
CA GLN A 73 5.93 5.15 -2.43
C GLN A 73 6.63 4.60 -3.68
N PHE A 74 6.18 5.03 -4.86
CA PHE A 74 6.80 4.63 -6.12
C PHE A 74 7.09 5.82 -7.05
N SER A 75 8.13 5.66 -7.86
CA SER A 75 8.52 6.48 -9.01
C SER A 75 9.13 5.50 -10.02
N ASP A 76 10.36 5.67 -10.51
CA ASP A 76 11.14 4.61 -11.20
C ASP A 76 11.45 3.39 -10.31
N ASN A 77 11.46 3.59 -8.99
CA ASN A 77 11.63 2.55 -8.00
C ASN A 77 10.50 2.65 -6.97
N ALA A 78 10.20 1.55 -6.30
CA ALA A 78 9.24 1.48 -5.22
C ALA A 78 9.86 1.02 -3.90
N GLN A 79 9.41 1.62 -2.79
CA GLN A 79 9.83 1.24 -1.45
C GLN A 79 8.71 1.44 -0.44
N GLN A 80 8.64 0.52 0.53
CA GLN A 80 7.78 0.67 1.70
C GLN A 80 8.29 1.81 2.59
N SER A 81 7.54 2.92 2.62
CA SER A 81 7.84 4.10 3.44
C SER A 81 7.32 3.95 4.87
N ILE A 82 6.21 3.23 5.06
CA ILE A 82 5.66 2.87 6.36
C ILE A 82 5.41 1.37 6.39
N GLY A 83 6.02 0.68 7.36
CA GLY A 83 5.86 -0.74 7.61
C GLY A 83 4.41 -1.14 7.91
N TRP A 84 4.09 -2.43 7.74
CA TRP A 84 2.77 -2.96 8.11
C TRP A 84 2.46 -2.66 9.58
N THR A 85 1.38 -1.91 9.80
CA THR A 85 0.95 -1.43 11.12
C THR A 85 -0.47 -1.91 11.38
N GLN A 86 -0.68 -2.57 12.53
CA GLN A 86 -2.00 -3.04 12.94
C GLN A 86 -2.82 -1.90 13.56
N LEU A 87 -3.96 -1.59 12.96
CA LEU A 87 -4.93 -0.61 13.44
C LEU A 87 -6.11 -1.34 14.07
N ASN A 88 -6.08 -1.49 15.40
CA ASN A 88 -7.11 -2.17 16.18
C ASN A 88 -7.53 -1.36 17.44
N SER A 89 -6.93 -0.19 17.65
CA SER A 89 -7.19 0.66 18.80
C SER A 89 -6.99 2.13 18.44
N THR A 90 -7.56 3.03 19.24
CA THR A 90 -7.35 4.48 19.07
C THR A 90 -5.87 4.84 19.06
N ALA A 91 -5.08 4.24 19.96
CA ALA A 91 -3.65 4.51 20.09
C ALA A 91 -2.84 4.06 18.87
N SER A 92 -3.16 2.91 18.27
CA SER A 92 -2.44 2.47 17.07
C SER A 92 -2.83 3.29 15.84
N ILE A 93 -4.07 3.78 15.77
CA ILE A 93 -4.49 4.76 14.75
C ILE A 93 -3.75 6.09 14.93
N ASP A 94 -3.68 6.64 16.14
CA ASP A 94 -2.94 7.90 16.41
C ASP A 94 -1.47 7.80 16.00
N THR A 95 -0.86 6.65 16.30
CA THR A 95 0.53 6.37 15.90
C THR A 95 0.68 6.39 14.37
N PHE A 96 -0.23 5.74 13.66
CA PHE A 96 -0.20 5.70 12.19
C PHE A 96 -0.47 7.06 11.55
N VAL A 97 -1.41 7.84 12.09
CA VAL A 97 -1.68 9.23 11.68
C VAL A 97 -0.42 10.09 11.86
N SER A 98 0.28 9.94 12.99
CA SER A 98 1.56 10.63 13.21
C SER A 98 2.64 10.21 12.21
N GLN A 99 2.74 8.91 11.91
CA GLN A 99 3.68 8.39 10.89
C GLN A 99 3.41 9.00 9.52
N LEU A 100 2.14 9.01 9.08
CA LEU A 100 1.72 9.67 7.84
C LEU A 100 2.10 11.16 7.83
N GLY A 101 1.86 11.89 8.93
CA GLY A 101 2.25 13.29 9.05
C GLY A 101 3.75 13.52 8.90
N SER A 102 4.57 12.64 9.50
CA SER A 102 6.03 12.70 9.47
C SER A 102 6.67 12.13 8.20
N MET A 103 5.91 11.45 7.35
CA MET A 103 6.42 10.78 6.15
C MET A 103 7.06 11.78 5.17
N SER A 104 8.29 11.47 4.75
CA SER A 104 9.03 12.19 3.71
C SER A 104 8.86 11.53 2.34
N ARG A 105 9.02 12.32 1.28
CA ARG A 105 9.02 11.82 -0.09
C ARG A 105 10.33 11.06 -0.35
N LEU A 106 10.24 9.83 -0.84
CA LEU A 106 11.41 8.96 -1.07
C LEU A 106 12.07 9.18 -2.42
N PHE A 107 11.30 9.56 -3.43
CA PHE A 107 11.75 9.68 -4.82
C PHE A 107 11.12 10.87 -5.53
N ASN A 108 11.65 11.26 -6.70
CA ASN A 108 11.11 12.34 -7.52
C ASN A 108 11.49 12.24 -9.01
N ASP A 109 11.73 11.01 -9.51
CA ASP A 109 12.17 10.72 -10.88
C ASP A 109 10.99 10.32 -11.79
N ASN A 110 11.08 9.33 -12.71
CA ASN A 110 9.94 9.00 -13.57
C ASN A 110 8.87 8.14 -12.86
N THR A 111 7.92 7.59 -13.62
CA THR A 111 6.71 6.91 -13.09
C THR A 111 6.73 5.44 -13.51
N ASP A 112 6.92 4.54 -12.53
CA ASP A 112 6.82 3.08 -12.65
C ASP A 112 5.74 2.50 -11.72
N VAL A 113 4.51 2.40 -12.23
CA VAL A 113 3.39 1.82 -11.48
C VAL A 113 3.60 0.32 -11.26
N GLU A 114 4.23 -0.37 -12.20
CA GLU A 114 4.45 -1.82 -12.13
C GLU A 114 5.36 -2.16 -10.95
N ASP A 115 6.44 -1.41 -10.74
CA ASP A 115 7.35 -1.63 -9.61
C ASP A 115 6.63 -1.39 -8.26
N GLY A 116 5.79 -0.35 -8.20
CA GLY A 116 4.90 -0.10 -7.06
C GLY A 116 4.02 -1.31 -6.71
N MET A 117 3.38 -1.90 -7.74
CA MET A 117 2.54 -3.09 -7.58
C MET A 117 3.34 -4.34 -7.17
N LYS A 118 4.52 -4.55 -7.75
CA LYS A 118 5.41 -5.68 -7.42
C LYS A 118 5.88 -5.62 -5.97
N VAL A 119 6.33 -4.46 -5.51
CA VAL A 119 6.74 -4.25 -4.11
C VAL A 119 5.56 -4.44 -3.17
N SER A 120 4.36 -3.97 -3.54
CA SER A 120 3.17 -4.19 -2.73
C SER A 120 2.80 -5.67 -2.63
N LEU A 121 2.77 -6.41 -3.75
CA LEU A 121 2.52 -7.85 -3.76
C LEU A 121 3.55 -8.60 -2.90
N ALA A 122 4.84 -8.30 -3.05
CA ALA A 122 5.89 -8.89 -2.24
C ALA A 122 5.69 -8.56 -0.74
N SER A 123 5.23 -7.35 -0.42
CA SER A 123 4.95 -6.95 0.96
C SER A 123 3.76 -7.68 1.58
N PHE A 124 2.74 -8.05 0.80
CA PHE A 124 1.64 -8.91 1.27
C PHE A 124 2.14 -10.33 1.58
N LEU A 125 3.03 -10.87 0.76
CA LEU A 125 3.49 -12.26 0.89
C LEU A 125 4.53 -12.48 2.00
N SER A 126 5.18 -11.41 2.46
CA SER A 126 6.29 -11.47 3.42
C SER A 126 5.98 -10.89 4.81
N ASN A 127 4.79 -10.33 5.01
CA ASN A 127 4.38 -9.77 6.30
C ASN A 127 3.91 -10.86 7.28
N ASN A 128 3.60 -10.46 8.52
CA ASN A 128 3.13 -11.37 9.58
C ASN A 128 1.63 -11.21 9.89
N PHE A 129 0.84 -10.75 8.92
CA PHE A 129 -0.60 -10.58 9.00
C PHE A 129 -1.29 -11.55 8.02
N GLU A 130 -2.50 -11.99 8.37
CA GLU A 130 -3.35 -12.73 7.43
C GLU A 130 -4.74 -12.10 7.42
N GLY A 131 -5.00 -11.34 6.37
CA GLY A 131 -6.25 -10.62 6.13
C GLY A 131 -7.28 -11.48 5.42
N THR A 132 -8.54 -11.43 5.89
CA THR A 132 -9.66 -12.03 5.14
C THR A 132 -9.89 -11.36 3.78
N ARG A 133 -9.42 -10.12 3.65
CA ARG A 133 -9.40 -9.34 2.41
C ARG A 133 -8.05 -8.64 2.29
N LYS A 134 -7.46 -8.67 1.09
CA LYS A 134 -6.21 -7.97 0.75
C LYS A 134 -6.54 -6.93 -0.33
N VAL A 135 -6.19 -5.67 -0.12
CA VAL A 135 -6.50 -4.55 -1.02
C VAL A 135 -5.25 -3.73 -1.28
N MET A 136 -4.93 -3.54 -2.55
CA MET A 136 -3.95 -2.57 -3.00
C MET A 136 -4.70 -1.33 -3.50
N ASP A 137 -4.49 -0.18 -2.86
CA ASP A 137 -5.02 1.11 -3.29
C ASP A 137 -3.90 1.89 -3.98
N VAL A 138 -3.99 1.98 -5.31
CA VAL A 138 -2.96 2.59 -6.16
C VAL A 138 -3.42 3.99 -6.55
N SER A 139 -2.61 5.00 -6.22
CA SER A 139 -2.85 6.39 -6.60
C SER A 139 -1.68 6.95 -7.41
N GLY A 140 -1.97 7.61 -8.52
CA GLY A 140 -0.96 8.25 -9.38
C GLY A 140 -1.57 9.18 -10.42
N ASP A 141 -0.76 10.11 -10.93
CA ASP A 141 -1.15 11.12 -11.91
C ASP A 141 -0.40 11.01 -13.25
N GLY A 142 0.56 10.09 -13.35
CA GLY A 142 1.33 9.80 -14.55
C GLY A 142 0.88 8.54 -15.30
N GLU A 143 1.17 8.51 -16.60
CA GLU A 143 1.17 7.28 -17.39
C GLU A 143 2.51 6.54 -17.20
N GLN A 144 2.49 5.20 -17.23
CA GLN A 144 3.70 4.37 -17.16
C GLN A 144 4.71 4.82 -18.21
N ASN A 145 5.90 5.23 -17.78
CA ASN A 145 6.91 5.82 -18.69
C ASN A 145 8.35 5.33 -18.43
N SER A 146 8.52 4.40 -17.47
CA SER A 146 9.79 3.74 -17.15
C SER A 146 10.07 2.50 -18.00
N ASP A 147 9.03 1.79 -18.47
CA ASP A 147 9.16 0.60 -19.35
C ASP A 147 8.80 0.92 -20.81
N PRO A 148 9.76 0.80 -21.77
CA PRO A 148 9.47 0.98 -23.20
C PRO A 148 8.47 -0.06 -23.75
N ALA A 149 8.26 -1.20 -23.09
CA ALA A 149 7.24 -2.18 -23.49
C ALA A 149 5.81 -1.75 -23.10
N CYS A 150 5.66 -0.83 -22.15
CA CYS A 150 4.40 -0.22 -21.77
C CYS A 150 4.13 1.13 -22.46
N ALA A 151 5.05 1.60 -23.32
CA ALA A 151 4.81 2.79 -24.13
C ALA A 151 3.58 2.54 -25.03
N VAL A 152 2.47 3.23 -24.73
CA VAL A 152 1.27 3.27 -25.57
C VAL A 152 1.53 4.11 -26.83
N SER A 153 2.49 3.69 -27.66
CA SER A 153 2.58 4.13 -29.05
C SER A 153 1.67 3.28 -29.92
N ALA A 154 0.35 3.38 -29.67
CA ALA A 154 -0.66 2.93 -30.62
C ALA A 154 -1.72 4.04 -30.72
N PRO A 155 -1.82 4.76 -31.86
CA PRO A 155 -2.91 5.69 -32.05
C PRO A 155 -4.22 4.90 -31.98
N LEU A 156 -5.13 5.33 -31.11
CA LEU A 156 -6.49 4.80 -31.02
C LEU A 156 -7.07 4.73 -32.44
N GLN A 157 -7.44 3.53 -32.90
CA GLN A 157 -8.11 3.38 -34.19
C GLN A 157 -9.41 4.20 -34.15
N PRO A 158 -9.60 5.17 -35.08
CA PRO A 158 -10.83 5.94 -35.14
C PRO A 158 -11.93 5.06 -35.71
N GLY A 159 -12.68 4.37 -34.83
CA GLY A 159 -13.77 3.49 -35.28
C GLY A 159 -14.74 2.99 -34.23
N LEU A 160 -14.43 3.03 -32.93
CA LEU A 160 -15.30 2.47 -31.90
C LEU A 160 -16.03 3.56 -31.09
N ARG A 161 -16.71 4.47 -31.78
CA ARG A 161 -17.82 5.22 -31.18
C ARG A 161 -19.12 4.49 -31.49
N GLY A 162 -19.71 3.88 -30.48
CA GLY A 162 -21.09 3.42 -30.54
C GLY A 162 -22.05 4.60 -30.77
N GLY A 163 -22.90 4.49 -31.79
CA GLY A 163 -24.20 5.15 -31.85
C GLY A 163 -25.26 4.07 -31.62
N ALA A 164 -26.09 4.14 -30.58
CA ALA A 164 -27.28 5.00 -30.47
C ALA A 164 -28.32 4.66 -31.56
N GLY A 165 -29.48 4.19 -31.12
CA GLY A 165 -30.50 3.56 -31.95
C GLY A 165 -31.32 4.50 -32.82
N ALA A 166 -32.15 3.88 -33.68
CA ALA A 166 -33.52 4.28 -34.02
C ALA A 166 -34.07 3.38 -35.14
N ALA A 167 -35.33 2.97 -34.95
CA ALA A 167 -36.31 2.42 -35.91
C ALA A 167 -36.06 1.02 -36.50
#